data_AF-A0AAW9J9V6-F1
#
_entry.id   AF-A0AAW9J9V6-F1
#
_cell.length_a   1.000
_cell.length_b   1.000
_cell.length_c   1.000
_cell.angle_alpha   90.00
_cell.angle_beta   90.00
_cell.angle_gamma   90.00
#
_symmetry.space_group_name_H-M   'P 1'
#
loop_
_entity.id
_entity.type
_entity.pdbx_description
1 polymer ?
#
loop_
_entity_poly.entity_id
_entity_poly.type
_entity_poly.pdbx_seq_one_letter_code
_entity_poly.pdbx_strand_id
1 'polypeptide(L)'
;IILAIIMDMIPLVKRALYPVLVISQTIPTVALAPLFIIWFGFGSLPKIIVVVLVCFFPIVISIVDGLEGVDKDLINHFKLMGASKLNVFMHLKLPYGMINFFSGMRIAATYSIMGAVIGEWLGGEKGLGVYMTRAR
;
A
#
# COMPACT_ATOMS: atom_id res chain seq x y z
N ILE A 1 2.77 -4.79 -5.32
CA ILE A 1 2.31 -5.65 -6.44
C ILE A 1 2.74 -7.10 -6.22
N ILE A 2 4.03 -7.45 -6.25
CA ILE A 2 4.51 -8.83 -6.08
C ILE A 2 3.93 -9.49 -4.82
N LEU A 3 3.97 -8.80 -3.67
CA LEU A 3 3.40 -9.30 -2.42
C LEU A 3 1.89 -9.63 -2.54
N ALA A 4 1.12 -8.77 -3.20
CA ALA A 4 -0.31 -8.99 -3.40
C ALA A 4 -0.58 -10.21 -4.31
N ILE A 5 0.24 -10.40 -5.35
CA ILE A 5 0.15 -11.58 -6.23
C ILE A 5 0.47 -12.86 -5.44
N ILE A 6 1.52 -12.84 -4.60
CA ILE A 6 1.89 -13.98 -3.75
C ILE A 6 0.74 -14.30 -2.78
N MET A 7 0.09 -13.28 -2.21
CA MET A 7 -1.08 -13.45 -1.33
C MET A 7 -2.28 -14.05 -2.08
N ASP A 8 -2.55 -13.65 -3.32
CA ASP A 8 -3.62 -14.25 -4.14
C ASP A 8 -3.33 -15.72 -4.48
N MET A 9 -2.06 -16.04 -4.79
CA MET A 9 -1.66 -17.39 -5.17
C MET A 9 -1.57 -18.36 -3.99
N ILE A 10 -1.16 -17.89 -2.80
CA ILE A 10 -0.91 -18.72 -1.62
C ILE A 10 -1.85 -18.29 -0.48
N PRO A 11 -2.98 -18.99 -0.26
CA PRO A 11 -3.97 -18.63 0.76
C PRO A 11 -3.39 -18.55 2.18
N LEU A 12 -2.34 -19.33 2.48
CA LEU A 12 -1.66 -19.30 3.78
C LEU A 12 -0.95 -17.97 4.02
N VAL A 13 -0.23 -17.46 3.01
CA VAL A 13 0.48 -16.17 3.08
C VAL A 13 -0.53 -15.05 3.27
N LYS A 14 -1.66 -15.09 2.56
CA LYS A 14 -2.75 -14.14 2.78
C LYS A 14 -3.28 -14.18 4.21
N ARG A 15 -3.66 -15.36 4.71
CA ARG A 15 -4.24 -15.49 6.06
C ARG A 15 -3.30 -14.98 7.16
N ALA A 16 -2.00 -15.14 6.97
CA ALA A 16 -0.99 -14.62 7.89
C ALA A 16 -0.78 -13.10 7.75
N LEU A 17 -0.64 -12.59 6.54
CA LEU A 17 -0.22 -11.20 6.30
C LEU A 17 -1.38 -10.20 6.24
N TYR A 18 -2.55 -10.59 5.73
CA TYR A 18 -3.67 -9.68 5.54
C TYR A 18 -4.13 -9.01 6.84
N PRO A 19 -4.30 -9.72 7.97
CA PRO A 19 -4.64 -9.07 9.24
C PRO A 19 -3.55 -8.07 9.69
N VAL A 20 -2.28 -8.42 9.51
CA VAL A 20 -1.14 -7.57 9.87
C VAL A 20 -1.12 -6.29 9.03
N LEU A 21 -1.38 -6.40 7.73
CA LEU A 21 -1.45 -5.25 6.81
C LEU A 21 -2.59 -4.29 7.21
N VAL A 22 -3.77 -4.83 7.53
CA VAL A 22 -4.93 -4.05 7.96
C VAL A 22 -4.66 -3.37 9.30
N ILE A 23 -4.08 -4.08 10.28
CA ILE A 23 -3.71 -3.50 11.58
C ILE A 23 -2.63 -2.43 11.42
N SER A 24 -1.66 -2.60 10.51
CA SER A 24 -0.61 -1.60 10.28
C SER A 24 -1.18 -0.24 9.86
N GLN A 25 -2.35 -0.20 9.23
CA GLN A 25 -3.03 1.05 8.84
C GLN A 25 -3.64 1.81 10.03
N THR A 26 -3.77 1.19 11.20
CA THR A 26 -4.26 1.86 12.41
C THR A 26 -3.15 2.57 13.18
N ILE A 27 -1.88 2.31 12.83
CA ILE A 27 -0.72 2.93 13.46
C ILE A 27 -0.62 4.39 13.00
N PRO A 28 -0.69 5.37 13.92
CA PRO A 28 -0.55 6.77 13.56
C PRO A 28 0.86 7.05 13.04
N THR A 29 0.94 7.57 11.82
CA THR A 29 2.20 7.82 11.10
C THR A 29 3.10 8.82 11.83
N VAL A 30 2.50 9.74 12.58
CA VAL A 30 3.19 10.72 13.45
C VAL A 30 4.01 10.04 14.55
N ALA A 31 3.60 8.86 15.02
CA ALA A 31 4.34 8.11 16.04
C ALA A 31 5.58 7.40 15.48
N LEU A 32 5.60 7.10 14.16
CA LEU A 32 6.71 6.39 13.51
C LEU A 32 7.90 7.31 13.21
N ALA A 33 7.65 8.58 12.91
CA ALA A 33 8.68 9.51 12.48
C ALA A 33 9.82 9.72 13.52
N PRO A 34 9.55 9.91 14.83
CA PRO A 34 10.62 10.03 15.82
C PRO A 34 11.46 8.75 15.95
N LEU A 35 10.83 7.57 15.85
CA LEU A 35 11.53 6.29 15.90
C LEU A 35 12.54 6.16 14.75
N PHE A 36 12.13 6.53 13.54
CA PHE A 36 13.04 6.51 12.39
C PHE A 36 14.16 7.55 12.49
N ILE A 37 13.91 8.71 13.11
CA ILE A 37 14.96 9.68 13.38
C ILE A 37 15.97 9.13 14.39
N ILE A 38 15.53 8.43 15.43
CA ILE A 38 16.42 7.81 16.43
C ILE A 38 17.30 6.73 15.78
N TRP A 39 16.75 5.91 14.90
CA TRP A 39 17.50 4.83 14.26
C TRP A 39 18.40 5.27 13.11
N PHE A 40 17.92 6.18 12.26
CA PHE A 40 18.61 6.57 11.02
C PHE A 40 19.24 7.97 11.08
N GLY A 41 19.08 8.68 12.19
CA GLY A 41 19.53 10.05 12.36
C GLY A 41 18.65 11.08 11.65
N PHE A 42 19.08 12.34 11.68
CA PHE A 42 18.43 13.42 10.93
C PHE A 42 18.80 13.35 9.45
N GLY A 43 17.85 13.69 8.57
CA GLY A 43 18.08 13.73 7.13
C GLY A 43 16.81 13.50 6.32
N SER A 44 16.98 13.21 5.02
CA SER A 44 15.88 12.84 4.12
C SER A 44 15.45 11.38 4.28
N LEU A 45 16.37 10.49 4.69
CA LEU A 45 16.13 9.05 4.76
C LEU A 45 14.94 8.66 5.67
N PRO A 46 14.83 9.15 6.93
CA PRO A 46 13.68 8.82 7.78
C PRO A 46 12.34 9.25 7.16
N LYS A 47 12.33 10.41 6.50
CA LYS A 47 11.13 10.98 5.86
C LYS A 47 10.68 10.14 4.67
N ILE A 48 11.63 9.72 3.83
CA ILE A 48 11.36 8.85 2.69
C ILE A 48 10.80 7.50 3.17
N ILE A 49 11.38 6.92 4.23
CA ILE A 49 10.88 5.67 4.81
C ILE A 49 9.44 5.80 5.29
N VAL A 50 9.11 6.89 6.00
CA VAL A 50 7.72 7.16 6.42
C VAL A 50 6.80 7.23 5.21
N VAL A 51 7.15 8.01 4.18
CA VAL A 51 6.34 8.11 2.95
C VAL A 51 6.14 6.74 2.30
N VAL A 52 7.21 5.97 2.12
CA VAL A 52 7.15 4.64 1.52
C VAL A 52 6.24 3.71 2.30
N LEU A 53 6.34 3.69 3.64
CA LEU A 53 5.50 2.84 4.48
C LEU A 53 4.02 3.20 4.35
N VAL A 54 3.68 4.48 4.49
CA VAL A 54 2.28 4.93 4.46
C VAL A 54 1.65 4.71 3.08
N CYS A 55 2.44 4.77 2.01
CA CYS A 55 1.96 4.46 0.66
C CYS A 55 1.87 2.95 0.40
N PHE A 56 2.79 2.15 0.95
CA PHE A 56 2.92 0.73 0.65
C PHE A 56 1.68 -0.08 1.07
N PHE A 57 1.24 0.07 2.33
CA PHE A 57 0.13 -0.70 2.88
C PHE A 57 -1.19 -0.53 2.11
N PRO A 58 -1.70 0.69 1.84
CA PRO A 58 -2.96 0.88 1.12
C PRO A 58 -2.88 0.35 -0.31
N ILE A 59 -1.74 0.48 -0.99
CA ILE A 59 -1.55 -0.06 -2.35
C ILE A 59 -1.66 -1.59 -2.32
N VAL A 60 -0.96 -2.25 -1.40
CA VAL A 60 -0.99 -3.73 -1.32
C VAL A 60 -2.40 -4.23 -1.01
N ILE A 61 -3.05 -3.66 0.02
CA ILE A 61 -4.41 -4.05 0.41
C ILE A 61 -5.38 -3.86 -0.77
N SER A 62 -5.33 -2.70 -1.42
CA SER A 62 -6.20 -2.40 -2.57
C SER A 62 -6.03 -3.42 -3.70
N ILE A 63 -4.79 -3.81 -4.03
CA ILE A 63 -4.54 -4.82 -5.07
C ILE A 63 -5.08 -6.18 -4.63
N VAL A 64 -4.83 -6.62 -3.38
CA VAL A 64 -5.32 -7.90 -2.87
C VAL A 64 -6.85 -7.95 -2.95
N ASP A 65 -7.52 -6.90 -2.47
CA ASP A 65 -8.98 -6.80 -2.50
C ASP A 65 -9.50 -6.79 -3.95
N GLY A 66 -8.78 -6.16 -4.87
CA GLY A 66 -9.11 -6.15 -6.29
C GLY A 66 -8.99 -7.53 -6.96
N LEU A 67 -7.93 -8.27 -6.66
CA LEU A 67 -7.74 -9.63 -7.20
C LEU A 67 -8.80 -10.61 -6.70
N GLU A 68 -9.34 -10.38 -5.50
CA GLU A 68 -10.38 -11.21 -4.89
C GLU A 68 -11.80 -10.75 -5.17
N GLY A 69 -11.99 -9.47 -5.49
CA GLY A 69 -13.30 -8.89 -5.81
C GLY A 69 -13.89 -9.38 -7.13
N VAL A 70 -13.15 -10.20 -7.89
CA VAL A 70 -13.64 -10.83 -9.12
C VAL A 70 -14.78 -11.78 -8.79
N ASP A 71 -15.90 -11.59 -9.49
CA ASP A 71 -17.07 -12.46 -9.36
C ASP A 71 -16.71 -13.93 -9.62
N LYS A 72 -17.15 -14.80 -8.71
CA LYS A 72 -16.96 -16.25 -8.82
C LYS A 72 -17.66 -16.81 -10.05
N ASP A 73 -18.76 -16.20 -10.49
CA ASP A 73 -19.49 -16.65 -11.67
C ASP A 73 -18.69 -16.39 -12.95
N LEU A 74 -17.98 -15.25 -13.05
CA LEU A 74 -17.04 -15.02 -14.15
C LEU A 74 -15.87 -16.02 -14.12
N ILE A 75 -15.33 -16.32 -12.93
CA ILE A 75 -14.27 -17.32 -12.78
C ILE A 75 -14.77 -18.71 -13.23
N ASN A 76 -15.99 -19.09 -12.83
CA ASN A 76 -16.60 -20.36 -13.21
C ASN A 76 -16.88 -20.42 -14.71
N HIS A 77 -17.34 -19.33 -15.32
CA HIS A 77 -17.54 -19.24 -16.77
C HIS A 77 -16.24 -19.52 -17.55
N PHE A 78 -15.13 -18.89 -17.14
CA PHE A 78 -13.82 -19.16 -17.75
C PHE A 78 -13.38 -20.62 -17.58
N LYS A 79 -13.61 -21.21 -16.39
CA LYS A 79 -13.31 -22.63 -16.14
C LYS A 79 -14.13 -23.57 -17.02
N LEU A 80 -15.41 -23.26 -17.26
CA LEU A 80 -16.29 -24.03 -18.15
C LEU A 80 -15.80 -23.99 -19.61
N MET A 81 -15.18 -22.88 -20.03
CA MET A 81 -14.54 -22.74 -21.34
C MET A 81 -13.15 -23.43 -21.42
N GLY A 82 -12.72 -24.15 -20.38
CA GLY A 82 -11.43 -24.85 -20.35
C GLY A 82 -10.24 -23.95 -20.02
N ALA A 83 -10.45 -22.74 -19.48
CA ALA A 83 -9.34 -21.86 -19.13
C ALA A 83 -8.49 -22.43 -17.98
N SER A 84 -7.17 -22.42 -18.18
CA SER A 84 -6.21 -22.76 -17.12
C SER A 84 -6.22 -21.69 -16.01
N LYS A 85 -5.71 -22.04 -14.82
CA LYS A 85 -5.59 -21.07 -13.70
C LYS A 85 -4.79 -19.82 -14.11
N LEU A 86 -3.77 -19.98 -14.95
CA LEU A 86 -2.96 -18.87 -15.45
C LEU A 86 -3.76 -18.00 -16.43
N ASN A 87 -4.59 -18.60 -17.29
CA ASN A 87 -5.45 -17.87 -18.20
C ASN A 87 -6.48 -17.03 -17.44
N VAL A 88 -7.11 -17.61 -16.41
CA VAL A 88 -8.01 -16.90 -15.50
C VAL A 88 -7.29 -15.75 -14.80
N PHE A 89 -6.07 -15.98 -14.31
CA PHE A 89 -5.31 -14.91 -13.65
C PHE A 89 -4.98 -13.77 -14.61
N MET A 90 -4.39 -14.06 -15.77
CA MET A 90 -3.91 -13.04 -16.71
C MET A 90 -5.03 -12.28 -17.42
N HIS A 91 -6.13 -12.95 -17.77
CA HIS A 91 -7.20 -12.35 -18.59
C HIS A 91 -8.43 -11.89 -17.78
N LEU A 92 -8.58 -12.33 -16.54
CA LEU A 92 -9.70 -11.93 -15.69
C LEU A 92 -9.22 -11.21 -14.43
N LYS A 93 -8.41 -11.86 -13.58
CA LYS A 93 -8.02 -11.27 -12.29
C LYS A 93 -7.11 -10.06 -12.43
N LEU A 94 -6.07 -10.14 -13.24
CA LEU A 94 -5.11 -9.06 -13.42
C LEU A 94 -5.77 -7.79 -13.95
N PRO A 95 -6.51 -7.80 -15.09
CA PRO A 95 -7.15 -6.58 -15.60
C PRO A 95 -8.21 -6.02 -14.64
N TYR A 96 -8.96 -6.86 -13.94
CA TYR A 96 -9.92 -6.41 -12.94
C TYR A 96 -9.20 -5.76 -11.73
N GLY A 97 -8.15 -6.41 -11.22
CA GLY A 97 -7.33 -5.90 -10.12
C GLY A 97 -6.58 -4.60 -10.44
N MET A 98 -6.35 -4.29 -11.72
CA MET A 98 -5.74 -3.01 -12.13
C MET A 98 -6.59 -1.81 -11.72
N ILE A 99 -7.93 -1.92 -11.74
CA ILE A 99 -8.81 -0.83 -11.31
C ILE A 99 -8.52 -0.47 -9.84
N ASN A 100 -8.42 -1.48 -8.99
CA ASN A 100 -8.10 -1.28 -7.58
C ASN A 100 -6.65 -0.88 -7.37
N PHE A 101 -5.71 -1.30 -8.22
CA PHE A 101 -4.35 -0.80 -8.20
C PHE A 101 -4.30 0.73 -8.40
N PHE A 102 -5.01 1.26 -9.40
CA PHE A 102 -5.10 2.71 -9.61
C PHE A 102 -5.82 3.43 -8.47
N SER A 103 -6.82 2.79 -7.85
CA SER A 103 -7.47 3.32 -6.64
C SER A 103 -6.48 3.42 -5.47
N GLY A 104 -5.72 2.35 -5.20
CA GLY A 104 -4.69 2.32 -4.17
C GLY A 104 -3.58 3.33 -4.42
N MET A 105 -3.16 3.51 -5.68
CA MET A 105 -2.19 4.55 -6.05
C MET A 105 -2.73 5.96 -5.82
N ARG A 106 -4.02 6.22 -6.10
CA ARG A 106 -4.65 7.51 -5.82
C ARG A 106 -4.62 7.83 -4.32
N ILE A 107 -4.98 6.87 -3.48
CA ILE A 107 -4.92 7.02 -2.02
C ILE A 107 -3.48 7.28 -1.57
N ALA A 108 -2.54 6.49 -2.08
CA ALA A 108 -1.12 6.64 -1.76
C ALA A 108 -0.54 7.99 -2.22
N ALA A 109 -1.00 8.55 -3.33
CA ALA A 109 -0.59 9.87 -3.79
C ALA A 109 -1.03 10.98 -2.82
N THR A 110 -2.22 10.87 -2.22
CA THR A 110 -2.66 11.80 -1.17
C THR A 110 -1.84 11.60 0.11
N TYR A 111 -1.58 10.35 0.49
CA TYR A 111 -0.84 10.02 1.70
C TYR A 111 0.65 10.34 1.61
N SER A 112 1.25 10.33 0.42
CA SER A 112 2.67 10.66 0.26
C SER A 112 2.96 12.10 0.66
N ILE A 113 2.08 13.03 0.30
CA ILE A 113 2.17 14.44 0.68
C ILE A 113 2.04 14.57 2.20
N MET A 114 1.03 13.92 2.79
CA MET A 114 0.82 13.92 4.24
C MET A 114 2.03 13.35 5.00
N GLY A 115 2.56 12.20 4.56
CA GLY A 115 3.72 11.55 5.16
C GLY A 115 4.99 12.40 5.05
N ALA A 116 5.20 13.07 3.91
CA ALA A 116 6.32 13.97 3.71
C ALA A 116 6.24 15.17 4.65
N VAL A 117 5.06 15.81 4.76
CA VAL A 117 4.82 16.93 5.67
C VAL A 117 5.08 16.53 7.12
N ILE A 118 4.57 15.37 7.57
CA ILE A 118 4.79 14.86 8.94
C ILE A 118 6.28 14.60 9.20
N GLY A 119 6.99 13.98 8.25
CA GLY A 119 8.43 13.71 8.38
C GLY A 119 9.26 15.00 8.39
N GLU A 120 8.86 16.02 7.64
CA GLU A 120 9.50 17.34 7.65
C GLU A 120 9.24 18.12 8.94
N TRP A 121 8.03 18.01 9.49
CA TRP A 121 7.60 18.69 10.70
C TRP A 121 8.47 18.36 11.92
N LEU A 122 8.86 17.09 12.06
CA LEU A 122 9.52 16.55 13.26
C LEU A 122 11.05 16.67 13.27
N GLY A 123 11.68 17.04 12.15
CA GLY A 123 13.15 17.04 12.07
C GLY A 123 13.71 17.53 10.74
N GLY A 124 12.98 18.38 10.01
CA GLY A 124 13.44 18.96 8.76
C GLY A 124 14.01 20.36 8.90
N GLU A 125 15.04 20.65 8.09
CA GLU A 125 15.58 22.01 7.96
C GLU A 125 14.83 22.85 6.91
N LYS A 126 14.31 22.18 5.87
CA LYS A 126 13.61 22.76 4.71
C LYS A 126 12.45 21.84 4.30
N GLY A 127 11.41 22.41 3.68
CA GLY A 127 10.24 21.68 3.19
C GLY A 127 8.91 22.32 3.61
N LEU A 128 7.80 21.90 2.99
CA LEU A 128 6.47 22.43 3.28
C LEU A 128 6.10 22.25 4.76
N GLY A 129 6.43 21.10 5.34
CA GLY A 129 6.16 20.82 6.76
C GLY A 129 6.94 21.74 7.71
N VAL A 130 8.15 22.17 7.33
CA VAL A 130 8.98 23.09 8.11
C VAL A 130 8.46 24.53 8.02
N TYR A 131 7.98 24.95 6.86
CA TYR A 131 7.39 26.28 6.70
C TYR A 131 6.09 26.42 7.50
N MET A 132 5.27 25.37 7.56
CA MET A 132 4.05 25.36 8.36
C MET A 132 4.34 25.50 9.87
N THR A 133 5.45 24.98 10.40
CA THR A 133 5.84 25.18 11.80
C THR A 133 6.31 26.58 12.12
N ARG A 134 7.03 27.20 11.19
CA ARG A 134 7.61 28.53 11.38
C ARG A 134 6.61 29.66 11.15
N ALA A 135 5.52 29.39 10.43
CA ALA A 135 4.44 30.35 10.19
C ALA A 135 3.48 30.51 11.38
N ARG A 136 3.85 29.99 12.55
CA ARG A 136 3.09 30.04 13.80
C ARG A 136 3.75 31.01 14.77
#